data_AF-A0A522QS15-F1
#
_entry.id   AF-A0A522QS15-F1
#
_cell.length_a   1.000
_cell.length_b   1.000
_cell.length_c   1.000
_cell.angle_alpha   90.00
_cell.angle_beta   90.00
_cell.angle_gamma   90.00
#
_symmetry.space_group_name_H-M   'P 1'
#
loop_
_entity.id
_entity.type
_entity.pdbx_description
1 polymer ?
#
loop_
_entity_poly.entity_id
_entity_poly.type
_entity_poly.pdbx_seq_one_letter_code
_entity_poly.pdbx_strand_id
1 'polypeptide(L)'
;MGLVAAVACVEIARRQRSPRPAAALVGVAVGTIYAGTAALLKAVTDILARDPVTVLASWQLYVVIVLGATGLLLGQLAFQAGPITASLAATSTVDPLASIVIGVVVFDERLGTGPAHGVVLAALLAVLAVSAIQLARPAAE
;
A
#
# COMPACT_ATOMS: atom_id res chain seq x y z
N MET A 1 -6.09 -3.30 -12.92
CA MET A 1 -5.55 -1.95 -12.63
C MET A 1 -4.29 -2.03 -11.77
N GLY A 2 -4.32 -2.59 -10.56
CA GLY A 2 -3.13 -2.67 -9.68
C GLY A 2 -1.90 -3.40 -10.24
N LEU A 3 -2.09 -4.56 -10.89
CA LEU A 3 -1.00 -5.32 -11.53
C LEU A 3 -0.33 -4.56 -12.69
N VAL A 4 -1.11 -3.80 -13.47
CA VAL A 4 -0.60 -3.01 -14.61
C VAL A 4 0.16 -1.79 -14.11
N ALA A 5 -0.36 -1.10 -13.08
CA ALA A 5 0.33 0.01 -12.44
C ALA A 5 1.64 -0.44 -11.76
N ALA A 6 1.65 -1.61 -11.11
CA ALA A 6 2.84 -2.20 -10.52
C ALA A 6 3.91 -2.51 -11.57
N VAL A 7 3.55 -3.18 -12.67
CA VAL A 7 4.49 -3.51 -13.76
C VAL A 7 5.03 -2.24 -14.42
N ALA A 8 4.18 -1.22 -14.63
CA ALA A 8 4.60 0.06 -15.18
C ALA A 8 5.58 0.79 -14.25
N CYS A 9 5.31 0.84 -12.95
CA CYS A 9 6.23 1.46 -11.98
C CYS A 9 7.57 0.73 -11.89
N VAL A 10 7.58 -0.61 -11.94
CA VAL A 10 8.80 -1.42 -11.95
C VAL A 10 9.64 -1.13 -13.20
N GLU A 11 9.01 -1.07 -14.38
CA GLU A 11 9.72 -0.81 -15.63
C GLU A 11 10.24 0.64 -15.73
N ILE A 12 9.54 1.61 -15.14
CA ILE A 12 10.01 3.01 -15.03
C ILE A 12 11.16 3.12 -14.03
N ALA A 13 11.10 2.41 -12.89
CA ALA A 13 12.18 2.39 -11.90
C ALA A 13 13.46 1.79 -12.46
N ARG A 14 13.37 0.72 -13.28
CA ARG A 14 14.52 0.11 -13.98
C ARG A 14 15.21 1.07 -14.97
N ARG A 15 14.52 2.11 -15.44
CA ARG A 15 15.06 3.10 -16.39
C ARG A 15 15.77 4.27 -15.69
N GLN A 16 15.72 4.36 -14.37
CA GLN A 16 16.35 5.46 -13.64
C GLN A 16 17.81 5.16 -13.32
N ARG A 17 18.69 6.15 -13.60
CA ARG A 17 20.14 6.07 -13.35
C ARG A 17 20.57 6.39 -11.92
N SER A 18 19.66 6.90 -11.06
CA SER A 18 19.98 7.32 -9.68
C SER A 18 19.27 6.43 -8.64
N PRO A 19 19.99 5.92 -7.61
CA PRO A 19 19.45 4.93 -6.67
C PRO A 19 18.31 5.45 -5.76
N ARG A 20 18.31 6.74 -5.41
CA ARG A 20 17.31 7.37 -4.53
C ARG A 20 15.90 7.45 -5.15
N PRO A 21 15.72 8.08 -6.32
CA PRO A 21 14.39 8.15 -6.96
C PRO A 21 13.92 6.78 -7.48
N ALA A 22 14.83 5.87 -7.83
CA ALA A 22 14.49 4.49 -8.15
C ALA A 22 13.85 3.77 -6.94
N ALA A 23 14.50 3.84 -5.76
CA ALA A 23 13.98 3.28 -4.51
C ALA A 23 12.58 3.83 -4.14
N ALA A 24 12.40 5.15 -4.25
CA ALA A 24 11.11 5.79 -3.98
C ALA A 24 10.00 5.30 -4.94
N LEU A 25 10.27 5.17 -6.25
CA LEU A 25 9.29 4.67 -7.21
C LEU A 25 8.90 3.21 -6.97
N VAL A 26 9.87 2.35 -6.61
CA VAL A 26 9.54 0.97 -6.26
C VAL A 26 8.70 0.94 -4.98
N GLY A 27 8.97 1.80 -4.00
CA GLY A 27 8.13 1.96 -2.81
C GLY A 27 6.68 2.37 -3.13
N VAL A 28 6.48 3.28 -4.08
CA VAL A 28 5.13 3.65 -4.57
C VAL A 28 4.43 2.44 -5.19
N ALA A 29 5.14 1.64 -5.98
CA ALA A 29 4.59 0.43 -6.60
C ALA A 29 4.14 -0.58 -5.54
N VAL A 30 5.00 -0.83 -4.54
CA VAL A 30 4.73 -1.73 -3.41
C VAL A 30 3.52 -1.24 -2.62
N GLY A 31 3.45 0.05 -2.29
CA GLY A 31 2.30 0.63 -1.58
C GLY A 31 0.99 0.49 -2.36
N THR A 32 1.02 0.65 -3.68
CA THR A 32 -0.18 0.47 -4.52
C THR A 32 -0.64 -0.99 -4.57
N ILE A 33 0.29 -1.95 -4.59
CA ILE A 33 -0.03 -3.38 -4.52
C ILE A 33 -0.65 -3.73 -3.16
N TYR A 34 -0.10 -3.21 -2.08
CA TYR A 34 -0.64 -3.47 -0.74
C TYR A 34 -2.02 -2.87 -0.56
N ALA A 35 -2.28 -1.67 -1.08
CA ALA A 35 -3.62 -1.08 -1.06
C ALA A 35 -4.65 -1.94 -1.80
N GLY A 36 -4.28 -2.49 -2.96
CA GLY A 36 -5.11 -3.45 -3.69
C GLY A 36 -5.31 -4.76 -2.94
N THR A 37 -4.26 -5.24 -2.25
CA THR A 37 -4.33 -6.42 -1.39
C THR A 37 -5.28 -6.18 -0.22
N ALA A 38 -5.22 -5.01 0.43
CA ALA A 38 -6.09 -4.63 1.55
C ALA A 38 -7.57 -4.57 1.12
N ALA A 39 -7.85 -4.04 -0.07
CA ALA A 39 -9.19 -4.03 -0.65
C ALA A 39 -9.73 -5.44 -0.87
N LEU A 40 -8.94 -6.34 -1.48
CA LEU A 40 -9.35 -7.73 -1.66
C LEU A 40 -9.48 -8.47 -0.33
N LEU A 41 -8.62 -8.14 0.64
CA LEU A 41 -8.70 -8.68 1.99
C LEU A 41 -10.03 -8.31 2.64
N LYS A 42 -10.52 -7.08 2.48
CA LYS A 42 -11.87 -6.69 2.94
C LYS A 42 -12.95 -7.63 2.39
N ALA A 43 -12.91 -7.93 1.09
CA ALA A 43 -13.85 -8.86 0.48
C ALA A 43 -13.71 -10.31 1.03
N VAL A 44 -12.49 -10.76 1.32
CA VAL A 44 -12.23 -12.05 1.98
C VAL A 44 -12.80 -12.06 3.39
N THR A 45 -12.63 -10.99 4.17
CA THR A 45 -13.17 -10.88 5.54
C THR A 45 -14.70 -10.90 5.54
N ASP A 46 -15.34 -10.28 4.55
CA ASP A 46 -16.80 -10.32 4.39
C ASP A 46 -17.32 -11.73 4.08
N ILE A 47 -16.59 -12.50 3.27
CA ILE A 47 -16.91 -13.91 2.99
C ILE A 47 -16.72 -14.75 4.25
N LEU A 48 -15.60 -14.57 4.94
CA LEU A 48 -15.27 -15.26 6.19
C LEU A 48 -16.33 -15.02 7.28
N ALA A 49 -16.85 -13.79 7.39
CA ALA A 49 -17.90 -13.44 8.34
C ALA A 49 -19.25 -14.13 8.06
N ARG A 50 -19.49 -14.55 6.81
CA ARG A 50 -20.71 -15.26 6.42
C ARG A 50 -20.54 -16.77 6.54
N ASP A 51 -19.46 -17.31 5.97
CA ASP A 51 -19.16 -18.74 6.00
C ASP A 51 -17.63 -18.98 5.87
N PRO A 52 -16.98 -19.43 6.96
CA PRO A 52 -15.54 -19.69 6.98
C PRO A 52 -15.07 -20.80 6.03
N VAL A 53 -15.91 -21.77 5.71
CA VAL A 53 -15.53 -22.89 4.83
C VAL A 53 -15.48 -22.41 3.38
N THR A 54 -16.43 -21.56 2.98
CA THR A 54 -16.49 -21.04 1.60
C THR A 54 -15.34 -20.10 1.26
N VAL A 55 -14.68 -19.49 2.26
CA VAL A 55 -13.53 -18.61 2.03
C VAL A 55 -12.39 -19.36 1.35
N LEU A 56 -12.21 -20.65 1.64
CA LEU A 56 -11.16 -21.48 1.06
C LEU A 56 -11.36 -21.72 -0.44
N ALA A 57 -12.61 -21.66 -0.92
CA ALA A 57 -12.94 -21.75 -2.33
C ALA A 57 -13.01 -20.37 -3.03
N SER A 58 -12.83 -19.28 -2.27
CA SER A 58 -12.95 -17.94 -2.82
C SER A 58 -11.74 -17.58 -3.66
N TRP A 59 -11.97 -17.09 -4.88
CA TRP A 59 -10.90 -16.63 -5.76
C TRP A 59 -10.15 -15.43 -5.17
N GLN A 60 -10.85 -14.61 -4.35
CA GLN A 60 -10.28 -13.44 -3.68
C GLN A 60 -9.14 -13.83 -2.74
N LEU A 61 -9.27 -14.92 -1.97
CA LEU A 61 -8.24 -15.41 -1.07
C LEU A 61 -6.93 -15.71 -1.82
N TYR A 62 -7.04 -16.41 -2.96
CA TYR A 62 -5.88 -16.74 -3.77
C TYR A 62 -5.23 -15.49 -4.38
N VAL A 63 -6.01 -14.50 -4.81
CA VAL A 63 -5.46 -13.24 -5.34
C VAL A 63 -4.76 -12.44 -4.25
N VAL A 64 -5.30 -12.40 -3.02
CA VAL A 64 -4.64 -11.78 -1.85
C VAL A 64 -3.28 -12.43 -1.60
N ILE A 65 -3.20 -13.76 -1.63
CA ILE A 65 -1.93 -14.49 -1.42
C ILE A 65 -0.91 -14.11 -2.50
N VAL A 66 -1.31 -14.12 -3.78
CA VAL A 66 -0.40 -13.80 -4.89
C VAL A 66 0.08 -12.34 -4.81
N LEU A 67 -0.82 -11.39 -4.55
CA LEU A 67 -0.45 -9.98 -4.44
C LEU A 67 0.40 -9.70 -3.20
N GLY A 68 0.08 -10.33 -2.06
CA GLY A 68 0.89 -10.24 -0.84
C GLY A 68 2.32 -10.76 -1.06
N ALA A 69 2.47 -11.92 -1.69
CA ALA A 69 3.79 -12.47 -2.05
C ALA A 69 4.53 -11.55 -3.04
N THR A 70 3.83 -11.02 -4.05
CA THR A 70 4.43 -10.11 -5.04
C THR A 70 4.88 -8.80 -4.39
N GLY A 71 4.07 -8.23 -3.50
CA GLY A 71 4.40 -7.03 -2.73
C GLY A 71 5.61 -7.24 -1.82
N LEU A 72 5.70 -8.41 -1.18
CA LEU A 72 6.86 -8.78 -0.38
C LEU A 72 8.14 -8.86 -1.23
N LEU A 73 8.09 -9.58 -2.36
CA LEU A 73 9.23 -9.72 -3.26
C LEU A 73 9.69 -8.35 -3.81
N LEU A 74 8.75 -7.51 -4.25
CA LEU A 74 9.07 -6.16 -4.72
C LEU A 74 9.61 -5.26 -3.60
N GLY A 75 9.11 -5.40 -2.37
CA GLY A 75 9.65 -4.71 -1.20
C GLY A 75 11.11 -5.09 -0.93
N GLN A 76 11.43 -6.39 -1.02
CA GLN A 76 12.81 -6.86 -0.91
C GLN A 76 13.70 -6.28 -2.01
N LEU A 77 13.21 -6.24 -3.26
CA LEU A 77 13.94 -5.62 -4.38
C LEU A 77 14.11 -4.11 -4.18
N ALA A 78 13.12 -3.43 -3.62
CA ALA A 78 13.18 -2.00 -3.31
C ALA A 78 14.26 -1.67 -2.27
N PHE A 79 14.48 -2.57 -1.30
CA PHE A 79 15.53 -2.44 -0.30
C PHE A 79 16.93 -2.71 -0.86
N GLN A 80 17.03 -3.52 -1.91
CA GLN A 80 18.29 -3.80 -2.60
C GLN A 80 18.67 -2.70 -3.61
N ALA A 81 17.69 -1.99 -4.18
CA ALA A 81 17.90 -1.00 -5.25
C ALA A 81 18.40 0.38 -4.76
N GLY A 82 18.28 0.70 -3.48
CA GLY A 82 18.68 2.00 -2.94
C GLY A 82 18.37 2.17 -1.45
N PRO A 83 18.43 3.41 -0.92
CA PRO A 83 18.28 3.66 0.52
C PRO A 83 16.94 3.17 1.05
N ILE A 84 16.99 2.24 2.01
CA ILE A 84 15.82 1.58 2.64
C ILE A 84 14.81 2.61 3.15
N THR A 85 15.28 3.69 3.75
CA THR A 85 14.47 4.79 4.27
C THR A 85 13.60 5.47 3.21
N ALA A 86 14.10 5.62 1.97
CA ALA A 86 13.32 6.22 0.88
C ALA A 86 12.19 5.30 0.40
N SER A 87 12.46 4.00 0.24
CA SER A 87 11.46 2.99 -0.14
C SER A 87 10.40 2.80 0.94
N LEU A 88 10.80 2.75 2.21
CA LEU A 88 9.87 2.61 3.34
C LEU A 88 8.97 3.83 3.47
N ALA A 89 9.52 5.05 3.40
CA ALA A 89 8.73 6.27 3.50
C ALA A 89 7.72 6.40 2.35
N ALA A 90 8.12 6.04 1.13
CA ALA A 90 7.21 6.00 -0.01
C ALA A 90 6.10 4.97 0.17
N THR A 91 6.46 3.74 0.59
CA THR A 91 5.48 2.65 0.79
C THR A 91 4.48 2.99 1.89
N SER A 92 4.97 3.45 3.05
CA SER A 92 4.13 3.77 4.21
C SER A 92 3.21 4.97 4.00
N THR A 93 3.52 5.84 3.03
CA THR A 93 2.66 6.96 2.64
C THR A 93 1.63 6.54 1.58
N VAL A 94 2.06 5.82 0.55
CA VAL A 94 1.21 5.48 -0.60
C VAL A 94 0.16 4.43 -0.25
N ASP A 95 0.53 3.42 0.52
CA ASP A 95 -0.37 2.32 0.90
C ASP A 95 -1.68 2.80 1.55
N PRO A 96 -1.66 3.60 2.62
CA PRO A 96 -2.89 4.09 3.26
C PRO A 96 -3.66 5.09 2.39
N LEU A 97 -2.98 5.97 1.64
CA LEU A 97 -3.65 6.92 0.75
C LEU A 97 -4.40 6.19 -0.37
N ALA A 98 -3.76 5.22 -1.01
CA ALA A 98 -4.38 4.41 -2.04
C ALA A 98 -5.50 3.54 -1.45
N SER A 99 -5.34 3.01 -0.24
CA SER A 99 -6.38 2.25 0.46
C SER A 99 -7.63 3.09 0.71
N ILE A 100 -7.49 4.35 1.15
CA ILE A 100 -8.64 5.27 1.33
C ILE A 100 -9.35 5.50 -0.01
N VAL A 101 -8.60 5.78 -1.08
CA VAL A 101 -9.18 6.00 -2.41
C VAL A 101 -9.95 4.76 -2.88
N ILE A 102 -9.38 3.57 -2.70
CA ILE A 102 -10.04 2.31 -3.07
C ILE A 102 -11.28 2.07 -2.19
N GLY A 103 -11.20 2.31 -0.88
CA GLY A 103 -12.33 2.22 0.05
C GLY A 103 -13.52 3.05 -0.40
N VAL A 104 -13.30 4.32 -0.69
CA VAL A 104 -14.34 5.26 -1.14
C VAL A 104 -14.87 4.89 -2.53
N VAL A 105 -13.99 4.62 -3.50
CA VAL A 105 -14.41 4.42 -4.90
C VAL A 105 -15.00 3.04 -5.17
N VAL A 106 -14.45 1.99 -4.57
CA VAL A 106 -14.83 0.59 -4.87
C VAL A 106 -15.88 0.08 -3.90
N PHE A 107 -15.81 0.49 -2.63
CA PHE A 107 -16.72 -0.01 -1.58
C PHE A 107 -17.77 1.01 -1.14
N ASP A 108 -17.83 2.18 -1.78
CA ASP A 108 -18.71 3.31 -1.43
C ASP A 108 -18.62 3.67 0.08
N GLU A 109 -17.42 3.53 0.66
CA GLU A 109 -17.21 3.85 2.06
C GLU A 109 -17.39 5.35 2.28
N ARG A 110 -18.30 5.69 3.19
CA ARG A 110 -18.51 7.07 3.62
C ARG A 110 -17.57 7.39 4.76
N LEU A 111 -16.61 8.28 4.50
CA LEU A 111 -15.85 8.91 5.57
C LEU A 111 -16.84 9.68 6.45
N GLY A 112 -16.79 9.43 7.77
CA GLY A 112 -17.70 10.08 8.70
C GLY A 112 -17.59 11.61 8.58
N THR A 113 -18.71 12.28 8.30
CA THR A 113 -18.75 13.73 8.05
C THR A 113 -18.95 14.56 9.32
N GLY A 114 -19.08 13.92 10.49
CA GLY A 114 -19.23 14.62 11.76
C GLY A 114 -17.92 15.25 12.24
N PRO A 115 -17.96 16.34 13.04
CA PRO A 115 -16.77 17.04 13.51
C PRO A 115 -15.80 16.13 14.28
N ALA A 116 -16.30 15.18 15.07
CA ALA A 116 -15.46 14.19 15.76
C ALA A 116 -14.73 13.25 14.78
N HIS A 117 -15.39 12.82 13.70
CA HIS A 117 -14.76 11.98 12.67
C HIS A 117 -13.70 12.75 11.88
N GLY A 118 -13.94 14.04 11.60
CA GLY A 118 -12.96 14.92 10.99
C GLY A 118 -11.68 15.07 11.83
N VAL A 119 -11.82 15.22 13.15
CA VAL A 119 -10.68 15.29 14.08
C VAL A 119 -9.89 13.98 14.10
N VAL A 120 -10.57 12.83 14.16
CA VAL A 120 -9.91 11.52 14.14
C VAL A 120 -9.18 11.29 12.81
N LEU A 121 -9.82 11.62 11.68
CA LEU A 121 -9.18 11.50 10.36
C LEU A 121 -7.95 12.41 10.25
N ALA A 122 -8.06 13.67 10.70
CA ALA A 122 -6.93 14.59 10.71
C ALA A 122 -5.78 14.09 11.59
N ALA A 123 -6.09 13.51 12.77
CA ALA A 123 -5.10 12.92 13.66
C ALA A 123 -4.41 11.71 13.01
N LEU A 124 -5.17 10.81 12.38
CA LEU A 124 -4.62 9.65 11.65
C LEU A 124 -3.71 10.10 10.51
N LEU A 125 -4.13 11.06 9.69
CA LEU A 125 -3.32 11.63 8.62
C LEU A 125 -2.06 12.31 9.16
N ALA A 126 -2.14 13.01 10.29
CA ALA A 126 -1.01 13.64 10.94
C ALA A 126 0.01 12.60 11.45
N VAL A 127 -0.44 11.53 12.10
CA VAL A 127 0.42 10.41 12.52
C VAL A 127 1.12 9.81 11.31
N LEU A 128 0.38 9.58 10.22
CA LEU A 128 0.90 9.01 8.98
C LEU A 128 1.98 9.89 8.35
N ALA A 129 1.72 11.20 8.28
CA ALA A 129 2.68 12.19 7.80
C ALA A 129 3.94 12.24 8.69
N VAL A 130 3.78 12.24 10.01
CA VAL A 130 4.90 12.24 10.96
C VAL A 130 5.73 10.97 10.81
N SER A 131 5.10 9.80 10.73
CA SER A 131 5.78 8.53 10.51
C SER A 131 6.57 8.53 9.20
N ALA A 132 5.97 9.00 8.10
CA ALA A 132 6.64 9.12 6.81
C ALA A 132 7.84 10.08 6.87
N ILE A 133 7.70 11.24 7.53
CA ILE A 133 8.78 12.22 7.70
C ILE A 133 9.91 11.64 8.56
N GLN A 134 9.59 10.96 9.66
CA GLN A 134 10.58 10.30 10.53
C GLN A 134 11.34 9.22 9.77
N LEU A 135 10.66 8.43 8.94
CA LEU A 135 11.26 7.39 8.10
C LEU A 135 12.11 7.98 6.95
N ALA A 136 11.74 9.14 6.43
CA ALA A 136 12.46 9.82 5.35
C ALA A 136 13.68 10.63 5.84
N ARG A 137 13.78 10.92 7.14
CA ARG A 137 14.94 11.63 7.68
C ARG A 137 16.19 10.77 7.49
N PRO A 138 17.28 11.33 6.94
CA PRO A 138 18.56 10.63 6.93
C PRO A 138 18.93 10.35 8.39
N ALA A 139 19.32 9.10 8.68
CA ALA A 139 19.97 8.80 9.95
C ALA A 139 21.15 9.77 10.07
N ALA A 140 21.05 10.72 10.99
CA ALA A 140 22.20 11.54 11.37
C ALA A 140 23.16 10.58 12.07
N GLU A 141 24.19 10.15 11.33
CA GLU A 141 25.42 9.64 11.92
C GLU A 141 26.13 10.75 12.70
#